data_AF-A0A523XS79-F1
#
_entry.id   AF-A0A523XS79-F1
#
_cell.length_a   1.000
_cell.length_b   1.000
_cell.length_c   1.000
_cell.angle_alpha   90.00
_cell.angle_beta   90.00
_cell.angle_gamma   90.00
#
_symmetry.space_group_name_H-M   'P 1'
#
loop_
_entity.id
_entity.type
_entity.pdbx_description
1 polymer ?
#
loop_
_entity_poly.entity_id
_entity_poly.type
_entity_poly.pdbx_seq_one_letter_code
_entity_poly.pdbx_strand_id
1 'polypeptide(L)'
;MTESTPLQPIVVYLIEQHPLDMPEIGPVFRWLEFDNDFKRELEGLIGPFDENKLTLLVDKHPAGSAWHQMLDGLLDKRVQMVVTHLAPLSSAQRQQLIGVCAQTGAHLITPSDAGRNRRSETATRNI
;
A
#
# COMPACT_ATOMS: atom_id res chain seq x y z
N MET A 1 -23.86 5.25 14.20
CA MET A 1 -22.95 6.27 13.64
C MET A 1 -21.56 5.83 14.03
N THR A 2 -20.85 5.14 13.14
CA THR A 2 -19.45 4.76 13.37
C THR A 2 -18.60 5.96 12.99
N GLU A 3 -17.96 6.58 13.97
CA GLU A 3 -16.94 7.61 13.75
C GLU A 3 -15.81 6.99 12.91
N SER A 4 -15.86 7.23 11.61
CA SER A 4 -14.76 6.92 10.71
C SER A 4 -13.66 7.95 10.97
N THR A 5 -12.58 7.51 11.62
CA THR A 5 -11.37 8.32 11.83
C THR A 5 -10.99 9.00 10.51
N PRO A 6 -10.71 10.31 10.50
CA PRO A 6 -10.38 11.00 9.26
C PRO A 6 -9.11 10.38 8.65
N LEU A 7 -9.24 9.91 7.41
CA LEU A 7 -8.11 9.40 6.64
C LEU A 7 -7.09 10.51 6.40
N GLN A 8 -5.83 10.18 6.63
CA GLN A 8 -4.71 11.05 6.34
C GLN A 8 -4.27 10.94 4.87
N PRO A 9 -3.47 11.89 4.35
CA PRO A 9 -3.08 11.92 2.95
C PRO A 9 -2.29 10.69 2.47
N ILE A 10 -1.56 10.00 3.35
CA ILE A 10 -0.79 8.79 3.03
C ILE A 10 -1.52 7.60 3.63
N VAL A 11 -1.98 6.69 2.78
CA VAL A 11 -2.64 5.45 3.19
C VAL A 11 -1.77 4.26 2.84
N VAL A 12 -1.54 3.37 3.80
CA VAL A 12 -0.96 2.05 3.56
C VAL A 12 -2.07 1.03 3.76
N TYR A 13 -2.41 0.31 2.69
CA TYR A 13 -3.48 -0.70 2.70
C TYR A 13 -2.88 -2.11 2.71
N LEU A 14 -3.21 -2.87 3.75
CA LEU A 14 -2.69 -4.21 4.04
C LEU A 14 -3.82 -5.25 4.08
N ILE A 15 -3.49 -6.48 3.71
CA ILE A 15 -4.40 -7.63 3.75
C ILE A 15 -3.73 -8.71 4.60
N GLU A 16 -4.33 -9.06 5.75
CA GLU A 16 -3.69 -9.97 6.72
C GLU A 16 -3.64 -11.43 6.26
N GLN A 17 -4.64 -11.92 5.54
CA GLN A 17 -4.69 -13.32 5.10
C GLN A 17 -4.63 -13.39 3.58
N HIS A 18 -3.51 -13.88 3.04
CA HIS A 18 -3.38 -14.06 1.59
C HIS A 18 -4.08 -15.36 1.15
N PRO A 19 -4.81 -15.35 0.03
CA PRO A 19 -5.24 -16.58 -0.66
C PRO A 19 -4.10 -17.54 -1.10
N LEU A 20 -2.82 -17.13 -0.98
CA LEU A 20 -1.62 -17.86 -1.41
C LEU A 20 -0.67 -18.12 -0.24
N ASP A 21 -1.04 -17.77 1.00
CA ASP A 21 -0.32 -18.20 2.20
C ASP A 21 -0.57 -19.70 2.37
N MET A 22 0.17 -20.52 1.62
CA MET A 22 0.26 -21.94 1.87
C MET A 22 1.13 -22.15 3.13
N PRO A 23 0.65 -22.88 4.15
CA PRO A 23 1.40 -23.10 5.40
C PRO A 23 2.75 -23.80 5.19
N GLU A 24 2.98 -24.40 4.01
CA GLU A 24 4.16 -25.20 3.68
C GLU A 24 5.34 -24.40 3.11
N ILE A 25 5.13 -23.17 2.62
CA ILE A 25 6.13 -22.43 1.82
C ILE A 25 6.75 -21.26 2.61
N GLY A 26 6.21 -20.92 3.78
CA GLY A 26 6.55 -19.68 4.46
C GLY A 26 6.13 -18.44 3.66
N PRO A 27 6.24 -17.21 4.21
CA PRO A 27 5.84 -16.01 3.48
C PRO A 27 6.83 -15.76 2.33
N VAL A 28 6.46 -16.20 1.11
CA VAL A 28 7.23 -15.95 -0.12
C VAL A 28 7.25 -14.45 -0.48
N PHE A 29 6.34 -13.67 0.12
CA PHE A 29 6.28 -12.23 -0.01
C PHE A 29 6.83 -11.59 1.27
N ARG A 30 7.89 -10.79 1.16
CA ARG A 30 8.27 -9.87 2.23
C ARG A 30 7.24 -8.75 2.24
N TRP A 31 6.29 -8.87 3.16
CA TRP A 31 5.32 -7.83 3.45
C TRP A 31 6.05 -6.63 4.04
N LEU A 32 5.45 -5.43 3.93
CA LEU A 32 5.69 -4.41 4.94
C LEU A 32 5.17 -5.00 6.26
N GLU A 33 5.99 -5.78 6.95
CA GLU A 33 5.64 -6.39 8.22
C GLU A 33 5.40 -5.26 9.23
N PHE A 34 4.34 -5.38 10.02
CA PHE A 34 4.06 -4.44 11.10
C PHE A 34 5.00 -4.72 12.28
N ASP A 35 6.30 -4.64 12.02
CA ASP A 35 7.38 -4.83 12.97
C ASP A 35 8.15 -3.52 13.18
N ASN A 36 9.24 -3.59 13.95
CA ASN A 36 10.05 -2.42 14.28
C ASN A 36 10.68 -1.72 13.05
N ASP A 37 10.70 -2.38 11.88
CA ASP A 37 11.31 -1.85 10.66
C ASP A 37 10.28 -1.31 9.64
N PHE A 38 8.98 -1.48 9.88
CA PHE A 38 7.88 -1.02 9.01
C PHE A 38 8.09 0.40 8.46
N LYS A 39 8.37 1.36 9.36
CA LYS A 39 8.52 2.77 9.00
C LYS A 39 9.74 3.01 8.12
N ARG A 40 10.85 2.32 8.39
CA ARG A 40 12.08 2.40 7.61
C ARG A 40 11.88 1.81 6.22
N GLU A 41 11.17 0.70 6.12
CA GLU A 41 10.84 0.10 4.84
C GLU A 41 9.90 1.00 4.03
N LEU A 42 8.87 1.56 4.67
CA LEU A 42 7.97 2.52 4.04
C LEU A 42 8.71 3.77 3.55
N GLU A 43 9.59 4.35 4.37
CA GLU A 43 10.45 5.47 3.98
C GLU A 43 11.34 5.12 2.78
N GLY A 44 11.82 3.87 2.69
CA GLY A 44 12.53 3.37 1.52
C GLY A 44 11.69 3.30 0.24
N LEU A 45 10.36 3.26 0.34
CA LEU A 45 9.43 3.22 -0.79
C LEU A 45 8.99 4.62 -1.23
N ILE A 46 8.68 5.50 -0.28
CA ILE A 46 8.01 6.78 -0.55
C ILE A 46 8.86 8.01 -0.19
N GLY A 47 10.07 7.80 0.33
CA GLY A 47 10.93 8.84 0.89
C GLY A 47 10.48 9.25 2.30
N PRO A 48 11.15 10.27 2.89
CA PRO A 48 10.79 10.81 4.19
C PRO A 48 9.34 11.27 4.22
N PHE A 49 8.59 10.88 5.25
CA PHE A 49 7.18 11.22 5.41
C PHE A 49 6.87 11.68 6.84
N ASP A 50 5.78 12.42 6.99
CA ASP A 50 5.24 12.82 8.30
C ASP A 50 4.31 11.71 8.82
N GLU A 51 4.66 11.13 9.96
CA GLU A 51 3.88 10.04 10.56
C GLU A 51 2.45 10.46 10.91
N ASN A 52 2.20 11.73 11.20
CA ASN A 52 0.86 12.23 11.49
C ASN A 52 -0.04 12.24 10.25
N LYS A 53 0.57 12.13 9.06
CA LYS A 53 -0.13 12.07 7.77
C LYS A 53 -0.30 10.63 7.27
N LEU A 54 0.08 9.64 8.07
CA LEU A 54 -0.04 8.23 7.75
C LEU A 54 -1.33 7.66 8.34
N THR A 55 -2.05 6.87 7.55
CA THR A 55 -3.12 5.99 8.01
C THR A 55 -2.86 4.57 7.55
N LEU A 56 -2.94 3.63 8.47
CA LEU A 56 -2.85 2.21 8.20
C LEU A 56 -4.25 1.62 8.13
N LEU A 57 -4.55 0.97 7.01
CA LEU A 57 -5.83 0.33 6.76
C LEU A 57 -5.59 -1.16 6.54
N VAL A 58 -6.20 -1.98 7.38
CA VAL A 58 -5.98 -3.43 7.40
C VAL A 58 -7.31 -4.14 7.22
N ASP A 59 -7.40 -5.02 6.22
CA ASP A 59 -8.49 -5.97 6.10
C ASP A 59 -7.99 -7.39 6.30
N LYS A 60 -8.84 -8.25 6.90
CA LYS A 60 -8.56 -9.69 6.97
C LYS A 60 -8.52 -10.34 5.59
N HIS A 61 -9.39 -9.89 4.69
CA HIS A 61 -9.53 -10.38 3.32
C HIS A 61 -9.57 -9.21 2.33
N PRO A 62 -9.16 -9.42 1.06
CA PRO A 62 -9.21 -8.37 0.04
C PRO A 62 -10.60 -7.73 -0.06
N ALA A 63 -10.65 -6.40 -0.19
CA ALA A 63 -11.88 -5.62 -0.30
C ALA A 63 -12.85 -5.71 0.89
N GLY A 64 -12.30 -5.73 2.11
CA GLY A 64 -13.09 -5.58 3.34
C GLY A 64 -13.50 -4.13 3.61
N SER A 65 -13.82 -3.81 4.86
CA SER A 65 -14.29 -2.47 5.23
C SER A 65 -13.23 -1.39 5.03
N ALA A 66 -11.95 -1.71 5.26
CA ALA A 66 -10.86 -0.74 5.16
C ALA A 66 -10.59 -0.35 3.69
N TRP A 67 -10.79 -1.29 2.76
CA TRP A 67 -10.82 -1.00 1.32
C TRP A 67 -11.86 0.04 0.93
N HIS A 68 -13.09 -0.09 1.42
CA HIS A 68 -14.16 0.86 1.10
C HIS A 68 -13.83 2.26 1.65
N GLN A 69 -13.31 2.33 2.88
CA GLN A 69 -12.84 3.58 3.46
C GLN A 69 -11.75 4.23 2.60
N MET A 70 -10.77 3.46 2.13
CA MET A 70 -9.72 3.95 1.23
C MET A 70 -10.31 4.52 -0.07
N LEU A 71 -11.24 3.80 -0.70
CA LEU A 71 -11.88 4.25 -1.93
C LEU A 71 -12.68 5.54 -1.71
N ASP A 72 -13.44 5.64 -0.63
CA ASP A 72 -14.19 6.86 -0.28
C ASP A 72 -13.22 8.03 -0.06
N GLY A 73 -12.11 7.80 0.66
CA GLY A 73 -11.07 8.80 0.86
C GLY A 73 -10.39 9.28 -0.43
N LEU A 74 -10.19 8.37 -1.40
CA LEU A 74 -9.68 8.70 -2.72
C LEU A 74 -10.68 9.54 -3.52
N LEU A 75 -11.95 9.10 -3.57
CA LEU A 75 -13.01 9.80 -4.30
C LEU A 75 -13.27 11.20 -3.73
N ASP A 76 -13.16 11.36 -2.40
CA ASP A 76 -13.22 12.65 -1.70
C ASP A 76 -11.93 13.49 -1.87
N LYS A 77 -10.91 12.98 -2.56
CA LYS A 77 -9.58 13.60 -2.73
C LYS A 77 -8.84 13.91 -1.42
N ARG A 78 -9.17 13.19 -0.34
CA ARG A 78 -8.48 13.28 0.95
C ARG A 78 -7.18 12.48 0.95
N VAL A 79 -7.17 11.37 0.22
CA VAL A 79 -6.00 10.50 0.06
C VAL A 79 -5.19 10.94 -1.16
N GLN A 80 -3.91 11.20 -0.95
CA GLN A 80 -2.95 11.62 -1.99
C GLN A 80 -2.03 10.49 -2.42
N MET A 81 -1.79 9.52 -1.53
CA MET A 81 -0.92 8.39 -1.79
C MET A 81 -1.49 7.11 -1.19
N VAL A 82 -1.46 6.03 -1.95
CA VAL A 82 -1.79 4.68 -1.51
C VAL A 82 -0.59 3.79 -1.73
N VAL A 83 -0.12 3.14 -0.66
CA VAL A 83 0.91 2.10 -0.72
C VAL A 83 0.24 0.77 -0.48
N THR A 84 0.30 -0.16 -1.43
CA THR A 84 -0.32 -1.48 -1.27
C THR A 84 0.27 -2.55 -2.18
N HIS A 85 0.13 -3.81 -1.77
CA HIS A 85 0.43 -4.97 -2.60
C HIS A 85 -0.76 -5.31 -3.48
N LEU A 86 -0.58 -5.36 -4.80
CA LEU A 86 -1.64 -5.70 -5.73
C LEU A 86 -1.87 -7.21 -5.89
N ALA A 87 -0.89 -8.05 -5.52
CA ALA A 87 -0.96 -9.50 -5.71
C ALA A 87 -2.19 -10.17 -5.03
N PRO A 88 -2.61 -9.78 -3.82
CA PRO A 88 -3.77 -10.38 -3.18
C PRO A 88 -5.12 -9.89 -3.74
N LEU A 89 -5.12 -8.84 -4.57
CA LEU A 89 -6.32 -8.28 -5.16
C LEU A 89 -6.69 -9.03 -6.45
N SER A 90 -8.00 -9.28 -6.64
CA SER A 90 -8.54 -9.75 -7.92
C SER A 90 -8.22 -8.76 -9.05
N SER A 91 -8.27 -9.22 -10.30
CA SER A 91 -8.08 -8.34 -11.47
C SER A 91 -9.04 -7.16 -11.49
N ALA A 92 -10.31 -7.36 -11.07
CA ALA A 92 -11.29 -6.28 -10.99
C ALA A 92 -10.90 -5.24 -9.92
N GLN A 93 -10.51 -5.68 -8.72
CA GLN A 93 -10.08 -4.79 -7.63
C GLN A 93 -8.82 -4.01 -8.00
N ARG A 94 -7.85 -4.64 -8.66
CA ARG A 94 -6.64 -3.96 -9.16
C ARG A 94 -6.99 -2.85 -10.15
N GLN A 95 -7.81 -3.16 -11.14
CA GLN A 95 -8.24 -2.17 -12.14
C GLN A 95 -9.05 -1.04 -11.53
N GLN A 96 -9.91 -1.34 -10.55
CA GLN A 96 -10.65 -0.33 -9.80
C GLN A 96 -9.70 0.64 -9.10
N LEU A 97 -8.73 0.14 -8.32
CA LEU A 97 -7.79 0.99 -7.59
C LEU A 97 -6.93 1.84 -8.54
N ILE A 98 -6.39 1.24 -9.60
CA ILE A 98 -5.63 1.95 -10.63
C ILE A 98 -6.48 3.06 -11.25
N GLY A 99 -7.72 2.75 -11.64
CA GLY A 99 -8.63 3.71 -12.25
C GLY A 99 -8.98 4.86 -11.32
N VAL A 100 -9.30 4.58 -10.06
CA VAL A 100 -9.64 5.61 -9.06
C VAL A 100 -8.44 6.50 -8.78
N CYS A 101 -7.24 5.94 -8.54
CA CYS A 101 -6.04 6.75 -8.32
C CYS A 101 -5.71 7.64 -9.52
N ALA A 102 -5.81 7.11 -10.75
CA ALA A 102 -5.60 7.90 -11.96
C ALA A 102 -6.63 9.03 -12.11
N GLN A 103 -7.90 8.78 -11.76
CA GLN A 103 -8.96 9.77 -11.81
C GLN A 103 -8.78 10.90 -10.78
N THR A 104 -8.31 10.57 -9.58
CA THR A 104 -8.20 11.51 -8.47
C THR A 104 -6.85 12.22 -8.41
N GLY A 105 -5.86 11.71 -9.14
CA GLY A 105 -4.47 12.18 -9.12
C GLY A 105 -3.67 11.64 -7.93
N ALA A 106 -4.19 10.63 -7.22
CA ALA A 106 -3.47 9.99 -6.13
C ALA A 106 -2.34 9.07 -6.66
N HIS A 107 -1.23 9.03 -5.93
CA HIS A 107 -0.11 8.17 -6.25
C HIS A 107 -0.36 6.75 -5.74
N LEU A 108 -0.34 5.77 -6.65
CA LEU A 108 -0.37 4.35 -6.29
C LEU A 108 1.05 3.80 -6.28
N ILE A 109 1.55 3.42 -5.11
CA ILE A 109 2.88 2.83 -4.92
C ILE A 109 2.72 1.34 -4.63
N THR A 110 3.38 0.52 -5.44
CA THR A 110 3.41 -0.92 -5.24
C THR A 110 4.82 -1.33 -4.80
N PRO A 111 5.00 -2.05 -3.67
CA PRO A 111 6.32 -2.46 -3.22
C PRO A 111 7.11 -3.31 -4.22
N SER A 112 6.42 -3.93 -5.21
CA SER A 112 7.07 -4.61 -6.35
C SER A 112 7.93 -3.68 -7.22
N ASP A 113 7.70 -2.36 -7.20
CA ASP A 113 8.49 -1.37 -7.96
C ASP A 113 9.81 -0.98 -7.27
N ALA A 114 9.89 -1.06 -5.94
CA ALA A 114 11.08 -0.62 -5.20
C ALA A 114 12.30 -1.52 -5.40
N GLY A 115 12.09 -2.79 -5.78
CA GLY A 115 13.19 -3.70 -6.13
C GLY A 115 13.84 -3.39 -7.49
N ARG A 116 13.14 -2.73 -8.42
CA ARG A 116 13.71 -2.35 -9.72
C ARG A 116 14.56 -1.08 -9.63
N ASN A 117 14.10 -0.07 -8.89
CA ASN A 117 14.82 1.21 -8.81
C ASN A 117 16.12 1.12 -7.96
N ARG A 118 16.18 0.22 -6.97
CA ARG A 118 17.40 -0.01 -6.17
C ARG A 118 18.56 -0.60 -6.98
N ARG A 119 18.26 -1.36 -8.05
CA ARG A 119 19.29 -1.88 -8.97
C ARG A 119 19.84 -0.79 -9.91
N SER A 120 19.03 0.20 -10.26
CA SER A 120 19.46 1.30 -11.13
C SER A 120 20.34 2.33 -10.41
N GLU A 121 20.09 2.59 -9.12
CA GLU A 121 20.94 3.50 -8.33
C GLU A 121 22.32 2.91 -8.01
N THR A 122 22.43 1.58 -7.86
CA THR A 122 23.71 0.92 -7.62
C THR A 122 24.57 0.86 -8.89
N ALA A 123 23.96 0.84 -10.07
CA ALA A 123 24.68 0.84 -11.36
C ALA A 123 25.30 2.19 -11.72
N THR A 124 24.82 3.30 -11.13
CA THR A 124 25.28 4.67 -11.49
C THR A 124 26.37 5.20 -10.55
N ARG A 125 26.72 4.48 -9.48
CA ARG A 125 27.82 4.85 -8.55
C ARG A 125 29.17 4.19 -8.83
N ASN A 126 29.26 3.38 -9.89
CA ASN A 126 30.49 2.70 -10.31
C ASN A 126 30.92 3.11 -11.73
N ILE A 127 30.95 4.41 -12.03
CA ILE A 127 31.67 4.97 -13.18
C ILE A 127 32.47 6.18 -12.71
#